data_AF-A0A1J8RCM5-F1
#
_entry.id   AF-A0A1J8RCM5-F1
#
_cell.length_a   1.000
_cell.length_b   1.000
_cell.length_c   1.000
_cell.angle_alpha   90.00
_cell.angle_beta   90.00
_cell.angle_gamma   90.00
#
_symmetry.space_group_name_H-M   'P 1'
#
loop_
_entity.id
_entity.type
_entity.pdbx_description
1 polymer ?
#
loop_
_entity_poly.entity_id
_entity_poly.type
_entity_poly.pdbx_seq_one_letter_code
_entity_poly.pdbx_strand_id
1 'polypeptide(L)'
;MSRTVRQWSKAYILDQGNLPLSKCSGDWTKSRLNDEDLKEELLTHLQSLGKYITATAVVDYLARPDRWMENCGFRWTTAKNGQYVDGHERSDVVNYRQNKFLPAWYLVDPNTRKWSSVDVSKLEEGQSTTERRTVVWFHDESTFYAHDRRQKRWVHKDEKSTPLPKGEGLSLMVADFVSADYGWLRSHDGKESARILFRAGKARDGYFTNDEIIQHAKKAMTILEKDYPDEDHIFVFDNATTHLKRADDALSARQMPKTCKNWG
;
A
#
# COMPACT_ATOMS: atom_id res chain seq x y z
N MET A 1 -11.48 -24.19 36.58
CA MET A 1 -11.32 -25.53 35.93
C MET A 1 -10.40 -25.52 34.69
N SER A 2 -9.94 -24.35 34.25
CA SER A 2 -9.19 -24.15 33.01
C SER A 2 -7.82 -24.86 32.93
N ARG A 3 -7.08 -24.94 34.03
CA ARG A 3 -5.79 -25.66 34.11
C ARG A 3 -5.92 -27.13 33.70
N THR A 4 -7.01 -27.78 34.12
CA THR A 4 -7.31 -29.18 33.83
C THR A 4 -7.73 -29.37 32.37
N VAL A 5 -8.50 -28.43 31.82
CA VAL A 5 -8.86 -28.40 30.39
C VAL A 5 -7.62 -28.25 29.52
N ARG A 6 -6.68 -27.37 29.90
CA ARG A 6 -5.41 -27.19 29.19
C ARG A 6 -4.54 -28.44 29.22
N GLN A 7 -4.49 -29.14 30.36
CA GLN A 7 -3.79 -30.42 30.47
C GLN A 7 -4.41 -31.50 29.58
N TRP A 8 -5.74 -31.61 29.56
CA TRP A 8 -6.44 -32.57 28.71
C TRP A 8 -6.32 -32.26 27.22
N SER A 9 -6.41 -30.99 26.83
CA SER A 9 -6.17 -30.59 25.44
C SER A 9 -4.76 -30.93 24.98
N LYS A 10 -3.74 -30.70 25.84
CA LYS A 10 -2.35 -31.08 25.53
C LYS A 10 -2.16 -32.60 25.46
N ALA A 11 -2.78 -33.37 26.37
CA ALA A 11 -2.71 -34.82 26.38
C ALA A 11 -3.35 -35.44 25.12
N TYR A 12 -4.51 -34.93 24.69
CA TYR A 12 -5.17 -35.34 23.46
C TYR A 12 -4.38 -34.97 22.19
N ILE A 13 -3.66 -33.84 22.21
CA ILE A 13 -2.82 -33.42 21.08
C ILE A 13 -1.62 -34.36 20.90
N LEU A 14 -1.05 -34.84 22.00
CA LEU A 14 0.07 -35.79 21.99
C LEU A 14 -0.37 -37.23 21.66
N ASP A 15 -1.60 -37.58 22.03
CA ASP A 15 -2.23 -38.88 21.75
C ASP A 15 -3.73 -38.69 21.48
N GLN A 16 -4.15 -38.86 20.23
CA GLN A 16 -5.54 -38.68 19.81
C GLN A 16 -6.50 -39.70 20.43
N GLY A 17 -6.00 -40.79 21.05
CA GLY A 17 -6.80 -41.73 21.83
C GLY A 17 -7.05 -41.27 23.28
N ASN A 18 -6.33 -40.26 23.75
CA ASN A 18 -6.36 -39.81 25.13
C ASN A 18 -7.47 -38.75 25.35
N LEU A 19 -8.71 -39.22 25.26
CA LEU A 19 -9.88 -38.42 25.57
C LEU A 19 -10.06 -38.33 27.10
N PRO A 20 -10.33 -37.14 27.65
CA PRO A 20 -10.62 -37.01 29.08
C PRO A 20 -11.89 -37.78 29.43
N LEU A 21 -11.74 -38.88 30.18
CA LEU A 21 -12.86 -39.65 30.72
C LEU A 21 -13.66 -38.74 31.68
N SER A 22 -14.95 -38.53 31.39
CA SER A 22 -15.81 -37.75 32.27
C SER A 22 -16.08 -38.54 33.56
N LYS A 23 -16.00 -37.86 34.71
CA LYS A 23 -16.48 -38.42 35.99
C LYS A 23 -18.00 -38.46 36.11
N CYS A 24 -18.73 -38.00 35.09
CA CYS A 24 -20.19 -37.98 35.06
C CYS A 24 -20.66 -38.56 33.73
N SER A 25 -21.46 -39.63 33.77
CA SER A 25 -22.08 -40.23 32.60
C SER A 25 -23.10 -39.26 32.00
N GLY A 26 -22.75 -38.60 30.91
CA GLY A 26 -23.67 -37.74 30.18
C GLY A 26 -23.04 -37.33 28.86
N ASP A 27 -23.81 -37.50 27.78
CA ASP A 27 -23.38 -37.12 26.44
C ASP A 27 -23.10 -35.61 26.36
N TRP A 28 -21.95 -35.27 25.80
CA TRP A 28 -21.48 -33.90 25.62
C TRP A 28 -22.36 -33.16 24.60
N THR A 29 -23.46 -32.56 25.06
CA THR A 29 -24.37 -31.77 24.20
C THR A 29 -23.93 -30.33 23.98
N LYS A 30 -22.89 -29.86 24.67
CA LYS A 30 -22.38 -28.49 24.56
C LYS A 30 -20.86 -28.49 24.41
N SER A 31 -20.40 -27.70 23.45
CA SER A 31 -18.96 -27.42 23.28
C SER A 31 -18.37 -26.80 24.55
N ARG A 32 -17.15 -27.20 24.93
CA ARG A 32 -16.37 -26.54 25.99
C ARG A 32 -16.13 -25.05 25.73
N LEU A 33 -16.39 -24.57 24.52
CA LEU A 33 -16.43 -23.15 24.18
C LEU A 33 -17.50 -22.36 24.96
N ASN A 34 -18.48 -23.04 25.56
CA ASN A 34 -19.47 -22.43 26.44
C ASN A 34 -19.05 -22.41 27.93
N ASP A 35 -17.84 -22.89 28.24
CA ASP A 35 -17.27 -22.80 29.58
C ASP A 35 -16.87 -21.34 29.86
N GLU A 36 -17.54 -20.72 30.82
CA GLU A 36 -17.32 -19.32 31.18
C GLU A 36 -15.91 -19.08 31.76
N ASP A 37 -15.34 -20.05 32.50
CA ASP A 37 -13.96 -19.96 33.01
C ASP A 37 -12.95 -19.83 31.85
N LEU A 38 -13.16 -20.62 30.79
CA LEU A 38 -12.29 -20.63 29.62
C LEU A 38 -12.41 -19.34 28.81
N LYS A 39 -13.63 -18.80 28.69
CA LYS A 39 -13.87 -17.51 28.02
C LYS A 39 -13.20 -16.37 28.77
N GLU A 40 -13.34 -16.32 30.09
CA GLU A 40 -12.74 -15.26 30.93
C GLU A 40 -11.21 -15.31 30.89
N GLU A 41 -10.60 -16.50 30.98
CA GLU A 41 -9.14 -16.64 30.87
C GLU A 41 -8.64 -16.19 29.50
N LEU A 42 -9.31 -16.61 28.43
CA LEU A 42 -8.94 -16.23 27.07
C LEU A 42 -9.12 -14.74 26.83
N LEU A 43 -10.21 -14.15 27.33
CA LEU A 43 -10.45 -12.70 27.24
C LEU A 43 -9.38 -11.92 28.00
N THR A 44 -8.96 -12.39 29.17
CA THR A 44 -7.87 -11.80 29.95
C THR A 44 -6.54 -11.88 29.19
N HIS A 45 -6.23 -13.03 28.59
CA HIS A 45 -5.04 -13.17 27.75
C HIS A 45 -5.09 -12.24 26.53
N LEU A 46 -6.22 -12.16 25.85
CA LEU A 46 -6.40 -11.29 24.69
C LEU A 46 -6.28 -9.81 25.05
N GLN A 47 -6.81 -9.39 26.20
CA GLN A 47 -6.65 -8.03 26.71
C GLN A 47 -5.17 -7.72 27.00
N SER A 48 -4.39 -8.69 27.48
CA SER A 48 -2.95 -8.51 27.73
C SER A 48 -2.12 -8.28 26.46
N LEU A 49 -2.59 -8.76 25.31
CA LEU A 49 -1.93 -8.57 24.00
C LEU A 49 -2.23 -7.20 23.37
N GLY A 50 -3.13 -6.41 23.96
CA GLY A 50 -3.48 -5.08 23.52
C GLY A 50 -4.45 -5.04 22.33
N LYS A 51 -4.52 -3.88 21.66
CA LYS A 51 -5.58 -3.54 20.69
C LYS A 51 -5.52 -4.30 19.36
N TYR A 52 -4.34 -4.81 18.98
CA TYR A 52 -4.08 -5.38 17.66
C TYR A 52 -3.78 -6.87 17.71
N ILE A 53 -4.75 -7.61 18.22
CA ILE A 53 -4.71 -9.06 18.37
C ILE A 53 -4.70 -9.71 16.98
N THR A 54 -3.78 -10.66 16.75
CA THR A 54 -3.76 -11.51 15.56
C THR A 54 -4.49 -12.82 15.84
N ALA A 55 -5.04 -13.44 14.79
CA ALA A 55 -5.57 -14.79 14.89
C ALA A 55 -4.48 -15.79 15.33
N THR A 56 -3.24 -15.58 14.91
CA THR A 56 -2.09 -16.38 15.33
C THR A 56 -1.86 -16.34 16.83
N ALA A 57 -1.97 -15.19 17.50
CA ALA A 57 -1.78 -15.13 18.95
C ALA A 57 -2.83 -15.97 19.73
N VAL A 58 -4.05 -16.07 19.19
CA VAL A 58 -5.10 -16.95 19.71
C VAL A 58 -4.78 -18.42 19.46
N VAL A 59 -4.34 -18.73 18.23
CA VAL A 59 -3.96 -20.09 17.82
C VAL A 59 -2.76 -20.59 18.60
N ASP A 60 -1.76 -19.75 18.86
CA ASP A 60 -0.56 -20.08 19.63
C ASP A 60 -0.91 -20.29 21.11
N TYR A 61 -1.83 -19.49 21.67
CA TYR A 61 -2.31 -19.67 23.04
C TYR A 61 -3.07 -20.99 23.22
N LEU A 62 -3.88 -21.37 22.24
CA LEU A 62 -4.78 -22.54 22.30
C LEU A 62 -4.26 -23.79 21.57
N ALA A 63 -3.13 -23.70 20.87
CA ALA A 63 -2.54 -24.73 20.02
C ALA A 63 -3.48 -25.34 18.95
N ARG A 64 -4.50 -24.59 18.45
CA ARG A 64 -5.43 -25.04 17.39
C ARG A 64 -6.00 -23.91 16.51
N PRO A 65 -6.22 -24.13 15.20
CA PRO A 65 -6.87 -23.19 14.30
C PRO A 65 -8.39 -23.45 14.17
N ASP A 66 -9.22 -22.74 14.92
CA ASP A 66 -10.69 -22.71 14.75
C ASP A 66 -11.21 -21.26 14.83
N ARG A 67 -12.50 -21.05 14.52
CA ARG A 67 -13.17 -19.72 14.52
C ARG A 67 -13.50 -19.22 15.95
N TRP A 68 -12.48 -19.05 16.80
CA TRP A 68 -12.63 -18.68 18.22
C TRP A 68 -13.18 -17.26 18.43
N MET A 69 -12.71 -16.31 17.61
CA MET A 69 -12.96 -14.88 17.83
C MET A 69 -14.45 -14.51 17.79
N GLU A 70 -15.20 -15.06 16.84
CA GLU A 70 -16.64 -14.80 16.70
C GLU A 70 -17.44 -15.32 17.91
N ASN A 71 -17.09 -16.53 18.40
CA ASN A 71 -17.74 -17.16 19.55
C ASN A 71 -17.43 -16.43 20.87
N CYS A 72 -16.26 -15.82 20.99
CA CYS A 72 -15.87 -14.98 22.12
C CYS A 72 -16.40 -13.54 22.02
N GLY A 73 -17.31 -13.24 21.08
CA GLY A 73 -17.94 -11.93 20.94
C GLY A 73 -17.07 -10.88 20.26
N PHE A 74 -15.95 -11.26 19.64
CA PHE A 74 -15.14 -10.38 18.80
C PHE A 74 -15.63 -10.41 17.35
N ARG A 75 -15.71 -9.24 16.74
CA ARG A 75 -16.02 -9.10 15.30
C ARG A 75 -14.89 -8.39 14.59
N TRP A 76 -14.49 -8.92 13.44
CA TRP A 76 -13.58 -8.23 12.55
C TRP A 76 -14.34 -7.09 11.87
N THR A 77 -13.99 -5.85 12.18
CA THR A 77 -14.66 -4.69 11.61
C THR A 77 -13.65 -3.74 10.99
N THR A 78 -14.08 -3.10 9.91
CA THR A 78 -13.36 -2.01 9.24
C THR A 78 -14.21 -0.76 9.45
N ALA A 79 -13.59 0.35 9.83
CA ALA A 79 -14.27 1.65 9.75
C ALA A 79 -14.78 1.84 8.31
N LYS A 80 -16.07 2.13 8.14
CA LYS A 80 -16.66 2.30 6.81
C LYS A 80 -16.12 3.59 6.19
N ASN A 81 -15.10 3.49 5.35
CA ASN A 81 -14.72 4.56 4.45
C ASN A 81 -15.45 4.36 3.12
N GLY A 82 -15.69 5.47 2.41
CA GLY A 82 -16.32 5.45 1.10
C GLY A 82 -15.58 4.54 0.13
N GLN A 83 -16.35 3.87 -0.73
CA GLN A 83 -15.81 3.00 -1.77
C GLN A 83 -15.27 3.89 -2.90
N TYR A 84 -13.96 3.87 -3.13
CA TYR A 84 -13.40 4.46 -4.35
C TYR A 84 -13.71 3.51 -5.50
N VAL A 85 -14.55 3.96 -6.44
CA VAL A 85 -14.75 3.23 -7.69
C VAL A 85 -13.56 3.53 -8.57
N ASP A 86 -12.77 2.50 -8.79
CA ASP A 86 -11.57 2.61 -9.58
C ASP A 86 -11.93 2.82 -11.06
N GLY A 87 -11.61 3.99 -11.59
CA GLY A 87 -12.02 4.44 -12.92
C GLY A 87 -11.19 3.85 -14.07
N HIS A 88 -10.33 2.88 -13.79
CA HIS A 88 -9.42 2.26 -14.78
C HIS A 88 -10.16 1.57 -15.93
N GLU A 89 -11.36 1.04 -15.68
CA GLU A 89 -12.16 0.31 -16.69
C GLU A 89 -13.09 1.22 -17.52
N ARG A 90 -12.97 2.55 -17.41
CA ARG A 90 -13.73 3.46 -18.28
C ARG A 90 -13.24 3.31 -19.73
N SER A 91 -14.18 3.40 -20.69
CA SER A 91 -13.90 3.14 -22.10
C SER A 91 -12.83 4.06 -22.69
N ASP A 92 -12.78 5.33 -22.27
CA ASP A 92 -11.75 6.30 -22.67
C ASP A 92 -10.36 5.91 -22.15
N VAL A 93 -10.27 5.45 -20.90
CA VAL A 93 -9.02 4.99 -20.27
C VAL A 93 -8.52 3.72 -20.95
N VAL A 94 -9.40 2.74 -21.17
CA VAL A 94 -9.05 1.49 -21.86
C VAL A 94 -8.61 1.77 -23.29
N ASN A 95 -9.31 2.67 -24.01
CA ASN A 95 -8.93 3.07 -25.36
C ASN A 95 -7.54 3.72 -25.41
N TYR A 96 -7.24 4.63 -24.48
CA TYR A 96 -5.90 5.22 -24.38
C TYR A 96 -4.82 4.16 -24.07
N ARG A 97 -5.09 3.27 -23.09
CA ARG A 97 -4.17 2.19 -22.73
C ARG A 97 -3.84 1.32 -23.94
N GLN A 98 -4.85 0.88 -24.68
CA GLN A 98 -4.69 -0.08 -25.78
C GLN A 98 -4.11 0.56 -27.04
N ASN A 99 -4.49 1.79 -27.36
CA ASN A 99 -4.16 2.41 -28.65
C ASN A 99 -3.03 3.45 -28.58
N LYS A 100 -2.60 3.86 -27.38
CA LYS A 100 -1.52 4.85 -27.19
C LYS A 100 -0.42 4.34 -26.27
N PHE A 101 -0.76 3.97 -25.04
CA PHE A 101 0.24 3.60 -24.03
C PHE A 101 0.97 2.31 -24.38
N LEU A 102 0.24 1.21 -24.60
CA LEU A 102 0.87 -0.08 -24.91
C LEU A 102 1.69 -0.04 -26.21
N PRO A 103 1.21 0.52 -27.33
CA PRO A 103 2.03 0.67 -28.53
C PRO A 103 3.31 1.47 -28.30
N ALA A 104 3.25 2.58 -27.54
CA ALA A 104 4.44 3.35 -27.20
C ALA A 104 5.41 2.55 -26.32
N TRP A 105 4.89 1.76 -25.37
CA TRP A 105 5.70 0.87 -24.54
C TRP A 105 6.42 -0.20 -25.36
N TYR A 106 5.75 -0.83 -26.32
CA TYR A 106 6.36 -1.84 -27.19
C TYR A 106 7.47 -1.29 -28.10
N LEU A 107 7.49 0.01 -28.38
CA LEU A 107 8.61 0.64 -29.10
C LEU A 107 9.86 0.80 -28.23
N VAL A 108 9.66 0.92 -26.91
CA VAL A 108 10.73 1.11 -25.93
C VAL A 108 11.28 -0.23 -25.43
N ASP A 109 10.40 -1.23 -25.26
CA ASP A 109 10.71 -2.56 -24.72
C ASP A 109 12.00 -3.21 -25.26
N PRO A 110 12.31 -3.17 -26.57
CA PRO A 110 13.51 -3.81 -27.12
C PRO A 110 14.83 -3.26 -26.57
N ASN A 111 14.86 -1.98 -26.17
CA ASN A 111 16.07 -1.31 -25.66
C ASN A 111 16.13 -1.31 -24.13
N THR A 112 15.11 -1.82 -23.46
CA THR A 112 15.08 -1.97 -22.00
C THR A 112 15.70 -3.28 -21.54
N ARG A 113 16.15 -3.32 -20.28
CA ARG A 113 16.75 -4.50 -19.68
C ARG A 113 15.70 -5.59 -19.46
N LYS A 114 16.01 -6.81 -19.92
CA LYS A 114 15.17 -7.99 -19.72
C LYS A 114 15.73 -8.85 -18.59
N TRP A 115 14.83 -9.33 -17.75
CA TRP A 115 15.15 -10.12 -16.56
C TRP A 115 14.49 -11.48 -16.68
N SER A 116 15.21 -12.55 -16.33
CA SER A 116 14.61 -13.88 -16.35
C SER A 116 13.53 -14.01 -15.28
N SER A 117 12.36 -14.50 -15.68
CA SER A 117 11.24 -14.78 -14.75
C SER A 117 11.56 -15.87 -13.72
N VAL A 118 12.56 -16.72 -14.00
CA VAL A 118 12.97 -17.84 -13.14
C VAL A 118 14.09 -17.44 -12.20
N ASP A 119 14.98 -16.56 -12.66
CA ASP A 119 16.15 -16.12 -11.90
C ASP A 119 16.34 -14.62 -12.11
N VAL A 120 15.79 -13.83 -11.20
CA VAL A 120 15.80 -12.36 -11.26
C VAL A 120 17.22 -11.77 -11.23
N SER A 121 18.25 -12.58 -10.91
CA SER A 121 19.65 -12.18 -10.98
C SER A 121 20.26 -12.31 -12.38
N LYS A 122 19.59 -13.02 -13.29
CA LYS A 122 20.04 -13.24 -14.66
C LYS A 122 19.38 -12.27 -15.63
N LEU A 123 20.23 -11.52 -16.30
CA LEU A 123 19.90 -10.73 -17.47
C LEU A 123 19.60 -11.68 -18.63
N GLU A 124 18.44 -11.51 -19.25
CA GLU A 124 18.21 -12.07 -20.58
C GLU A 124 18.86 -11.14 -21.59
N GLU A 125 19.82 -11.65 -22.37
CA GLU A 125 20.42 -10.91 -23.48
C GLU A 125 19.35 -10.69 -24.56
N GLY A 126 18.63 -9.58 -24.45
CA GLY A 126 17.83 -9.08 -25.55
C GLY A 126 18.72 -8.68 -26.72
N GLN A 127 18.23 -8.90 -27.95
CA GLN A 127 18.81 -8.30 -29.14
C GLN A 127 18.55 -6.78 -29.13
N SER A 128 19.35 -6.04 -28.34
CA SER A 128 19.31 -4.59 -28.40
C SER A 128 19.79 -4.15 -29.77
N THR A 129 18.96 -3.39 -30.47
CA THR A 129 19.30 -2.82 -31.79
C THR A 129 20.11 -1.54 -31.69
N THR A 130 20.31 -1.01 -30.48
CA THR A 130 20.97 0.26 -30.19
C THR A 130 22.18 0.08 -29.28
N GLU A 131 23.20 0.91 -29.46
CA GLU A 131 24.38 0.91 -28.57
C GLU A 131 24.04 1.44 -27.17
N ARG A 132 23.03 2.32 -27.05
CA ARG A 132 22.54 2.88 -25.79
C ARG A 132 21.31 2.11 -25.29
N ARG A 133 21.31 1.80 -24.00
CA ARG A 133 20.18 1.15 -23.32
C ARG A 133 19.21 2.20 -22.80
N THR A 134 17.92 1.86 -22.77
CA THR A 134 16.88 2.73 -22.21
C THR A 134 16.51 2.28 -20.81
N VAL A 135 16.57 3.21 -19.86
CA VAL A 135 16.16 3.02 -18.47
C VAL A 135 14.89 3.80 -18.20
N VAL A 136 13.88 3.11 -17.65
CA VAL A 136 12.57 3.69 -17.37
C VAL A 136 12.48 4.04 -15.88
N TRP A 137 12.15 5.30 -15.60
CA TRP A 137 11.98 5.86 -14.27
C TRP A 137 10.50 6.14 -14.01
N PHE A 138 9.91 5.39 -13.09
CA PHE A 138 8.56 5.61 -12.63
C PHE A 138 8.55 6.63 -11.51
N HIS A 139 7.69 7.62 -11.64
CA HIS A 139 7.46 8.67 -10.66
C HIS A 139 6.09 8.51 -10.02
N ASP A 140 6.02 8.73 -8.71
CA ASP A 140 4.77 8.77 -7.95
C ASP A 140 4.92 9.63 -6.69
N GLU A 141 3.79 10.09 -6.15
CA GLU A 141 3.71 10.83 -4.89
C GLU A 141 2.86 10.09 -3.86
N SER A 142 3.45 9.80 -2.71
CA SER A 142 2.75 9.19 -1.57
C SER A 142 2.67 10.17 -0.40
N THR A 143 1.48 10.31 0.18
CA THR A 143 1.28 11.14 1.39
C THR A 143 1.11 10.26 2.62
N PHE A 144 1.95 10.49 3.62
CA PHE A 144 1.91 9.82 4.92
C PHE A 144 1.39 10.79 5.97
N TYR A 145 0.59 10.28 6.90
CA TYR A 145 0.00 11.08 7.97
C TYR A 145 0.53 10.65 9.33
N ALA A 146 0.75 11.61 10.24
CA ALA A 146 1.26 11.35 11.59
C ALA A 146 0.33 10.47 12.43
N HIS A 147 -0.95 10.39 12.06
CA HIS A 147 -1.94 9.51 12.67
C HIS A 147 -2.48 8.49 11.68
N ASP A 148 -1.67 8.07 10.70
CA ASP A 148 -1.98 6.88 9.90
C ASP A 148 -2.12 5.67 10.84
N ARG A 149 -3.28 5.01 10.77
CA ARG A 149 -3.75 4.08 11.80
C ARG A 149 -4.24 2.82 11.13
N ARG A 150 -3.91 1.68 11.75
CA ARG A 150 -4.57 0.42 11.43
C ARG A 150 -6.06 0.49 11.80
N GLN A 151 -6.90 0.67 10.79
CA GLN A 151 -8.36 0.81 10.94
C GLN A 151 -9.09 -0.54 11.03
N LYS A 152 -8.43 -1.64 10.63
CA LYS A 152 -8.98 -3.01 10.72
C LYS A 152 -8.45 -3.73 11.95
N ARG A 153 -9.36 -4.13 12.84
CA ARG A 153 -9.03 -4.93 14.03
C ARG A 153 -10.24 -5.73 14.51
N TRP A 154 -9.97 -6.67 15.39
CA TRP A 154 -11.00 -7.33 16.20
C TRP A 154 -11.50 -6.35 17.27
N VAL A 155 -12.82 -6.19 17.34
CA VAL A 155 -13.50 -5.34 18.33
C VAL A 155 -14.45 -6.23 19.13
N HIS A 156 -14.36 -6.18 20.46
CA HIS A 156 -15.28 -6.91 21.32
C HIS A 156 -16.65 -6.22 21.36
N LYS A 157 -17.74 -6.99 21.48
CA LYS A 157 -19.12 -6.48 21.53
C LYS A 157 -19.35 -5.39 22.60
N ASP A 158 -18.60 -5.43 23.70
CA ASP A 158 -18.75 -4.51 24.84
C ASP A 158 -17.75 -3.33 24.79
N GLU A 159 -16.90 -3.27 23.76
CA GLU A 159 -15.92 -2.19 23.62
C GLU A 159 -16.62 -0.89 23.16
N LYS A 160 -16.53 0.15 23.99
CA LYS A 160 -17.09 1.47 23.67
C LYS A 160 -16.16 2.24 22.72
N SER A 161 -16.77 2.97 21.78
CA SER A 161 -16.04 3.86 20.86
C SER A 161 -15.23 4.90 21.64
N THR A 162 -13.91 4.85 21.52
CA THR A 162 -13.02 5.88 22.07
C THR A 162 -13.03 7.11 21.16
N PRO A 163 -13.23 8.34 21.69
CA PRO A 163 -13.05 9.56 20.93
C PRO A 163 -11.63 9.64 20.36
N LEU A 164 -11.52 10.01 19.10
CA LEU A 164 -10.24 10.14 18.40
C LEU A 164 -9.93 11.62 18.15
N PRO A 165 -8.64 12.00 18.11
CA PRO A 165 -8.24 13.30 17.60
C PRO A 165 -8.86 13.55 16.23
N LYS A 166 -9.33 14.78 16.01
CA LYS A 166 -9.95 15.17 14.73
C LYS A 166 -8.87 15.24 13.65
N GLY A 167 -9.01 14.43 12.61
CA GLY A 167 -8.12 14.38 11.45
C GLY A 167 -6.94 13.40 11.58
N GLU A 168 -6.21 13.24 10.49
CA GLU A 168 -5.08 12.29 10.37
C GLU A 168 -3.74 12.89 10.84
N GLY A 169 -3.75 14.13 11.34
CA GLY A 169 -2.56 14.82 11.85
C GLY A 169 -1.73 15.46 10.73
N LEU A 170 -0.45 15.72 11.03
CA LEU A 170 0.48 16.32 10.07
C LEU A 170 0.76 15.35 8.92
N SER A 171 0.72 15.86 7.69
CA SER A 171 1.10 15.10 6.50
C SER A 171 2.55 15.32 6.10
N LEU A 172 3.13 14.31 5.46
CA LEU A 172 4.41 14.35 4.78
C LEU A 172 4.21 13.68 3.42
N MET A 173 4.34 14.45 2.35
CA MET A 173 4.34 13.93 0.99
C MET A 173 5.77 13.56 0.61
N VAL A 174 5.93 12.40 0.00
CA VAL A 174 7.19 11.90 -0.54
C VAL A 174 6.98 11.68 -2.03
N ALA A 175 7.82 12.33 -2.84
CA ALA A 175 7.86 12.14 -4.29
C ALA A 175 9.26 11.65 -4.66
N ASP A 176 9.36 10.63 -5.51
CA ASP A 176 10.66 10.08 -5.91
C ASP A 176 10.55 9.36 -7.26
N PHE A 177 11.69 9.00 -7.83
CA PHE A 177 11.79 8.21 -9.06
C PHE A 177 12.37 6.84 -8.77
N VAL A 178 11.81 5.79 -9.36
CA VAL A 178 12.29 4.41 -9.22
C VAL A 178 12.43 3.72 -10.58
N SER A 179 13.53 3.01 -10.78
CA SER A 179 13.75 2.14 -11.93
C SER A 179 13.95 0.69 -11.47
N ALA A 180 13.67 -0.25 -12.37
CA ALA A 180 13.98 -1.66 -12.12
C ALA A 180 15.50 -1.92 -12.09
N ASP A 181 16.27 -1.14 -12.86
CA ASP A 181 17.72 -1.28 -13.00
C ASP A 181 18.49 -0.81 -11.77
N TYR A 182 18.09 0.33 -11.18
CA TYR A 182 18.86 1.02 -10.16
C TYR A 182 18.10 1.26 -8.85
N GLY A 183 16.81 0.94 -8.80
CA GLY A 183 15.95 1.27 -7.67
C GLY A 183 15.70 2.78 -7.60
N TRP A 184 15.81 3.36 -6.41
CA TRP A 184 15.55 4.80 -6.20
C TRP A 184 16.62 5.68 -6.85
N LEU A 185 16.21 6.73 -7.55
CA LEU A 185 17.14 7.62 -8.25
C LEU A 185 18.07 8.36 -7.28
N ARG A 186 19.35 8.01 -7.37
CA ARG A 186 20.44 8.55 -6.58
C ARG A 186 21.69 8.67 -7.44
N SER A 187 22.53 9.60 -7.03
CA SER A 187 23.88 9.70 -7.56
C SER A 187 24.72 8.45 -7.24
N HIS A 188 25.73 8.17 -8.06
CA HIS A 188 26.67 7.07 -7.86
C HIS A 188 27.42 7.14 -6.53
N ASP A 189 27.70 8.35 -6.04
CA ASP A 189 28.33 8.54 -4.73
C ASP A 189 27.34 8.49 -3.56
N GLY A 190 26.05 8.37 -3.85
CA GLY A 190 24.96 8.25 -2.89
C GLY A 190 24.63 9.53 -2.11
N LYS A 191 25.26 10.68 -2.44
CA LYS A 191 25.07 11.94 -1.70
C LYS A 191 23.85 12.72 -2.18
N GLU A 192 23.57 12.65 -3.48
CA GLU A 192 22.40 13.26 -4.09
C GLU A 192 21.30 12.21 -4.31
N SER A 193 20.06 12.59 -4.03
CA SER A 193 18.86 11.79 -4.28
C SER A 193 17.79 12.68 -4.89
N ALA A 194 17.05 12.16 -5.88
CA ALA A 194 15.95 12.91 -6.50
C ALA A 194 14.84 13.23 -5.49
N ARG A 195 14.56 12.29 -4.57
CA ARG A 195 13.55 12.38 -3.51
C ARG A 195 13.26 13.78 -2.98
N ILE A 196 11.97 14.09 -2.95
CA ILE A 196 11.40 15.27 -2.31
C ILE A 196 10.62 14.84 -1.07
N LEU A 197 10.86 15.56 0.03
CA LEU A 197 10.06 15.50 1.25
C LEU A 197 9.31 16.82 1.39
N PHE A 198 8.00 16.78 1.18
CA PHE A 198 7.17 17.97 1.15
C PHE A 198 6.19 18.00 2.33
N ARG A 199 6.24 19.06 3.12
CA ARG A 199 5.41 19.23 4.31
C ARG A 199 4.15 20.01 3.96
N ALA A 200 3.12 19.30 3.51
CA ALA A 200 1.87 19.93 3.11
C ALA A 200 1.14 20.62 4.28
N GLY A 201 0.52 21.78 3.99
CA GLY A 201 -0.38 22.48 4.91
C GLY A 201 -0.17 24.00 5.01
N LYS A 202 -1.23 24.71 5.44
CA LYS A 202 -1.19 26.14 5.74
C LYS A 202 -0.22 26.38 6.91
N ALA A 203 0.74 27.29 6.74
CA ALA A 203 1.92 27.51 7.62
C ALA A 203 3.03 26.44 7.55
N ARG A 204 3.07 25.66 6.45
CA ARG A 204 4.18 24.76 6.09
C ARG A 204 4.60 25.05 4.63
N ASP A 205 4.91 24.03 3.84
CA ASP A 205 5.39 24.21 2.46
C ASP A 205 4.25 24.50 1.46
N GLY A 206 2.99 24.53 1.94
CA GLY A 206 1.83 24.87 1.11
C GLY A 206 1.27 23.66 0.36
N TYR A 207 1.11 23.82 -0.97
CA TYR A 207 0.61 22.80 -1.90
C TYR A 207 1.71 22.43 -2.87
N PHE A 208 1.80 21.16 -3.24
CA PHE A 208 2.72 20.69 -4.26
C PHE A 208 2.18 21.09 -5.64
N THR A 209 2.82 22.04 -6.31
CA THR A 209 2.36 22.60 -7.58
C THR A 209 3.10 22.00 -8.76
N ASN A 210 2.67 22.37 -9.97
CA ASN A 210 3.34 21.96 -11.21
C ASN A 210 4.79 22.48 -11.27
N ASP A 211 5.09 23.64 -10.68
CA ASP A 211 6.45 24.17 -10.68
C ASP A 211 7.38 23.27 -9.86
N GLU A 212 6.92 22.75 -8.72
CA GLU A 212 7.69 21.76 -7.94
C GLU A 212 7.91 20.47 -8.71
N ILE A 213 6.92 19.99 -9.49
CA ILE A 213 7.07 18.82 -10.36
C ILE A 213 8.15 19.07 -11.43
N ILE A 214 8.13 20.24 -12.07
CA ILE A 214 9.13 20.63 -13.07
C ILE A 214 10.52 20.69 -12.43
N GLN A 215 10.66 21.28 -11.24
CA GLN A 215 11.95 21.33 -10.53
C GLN A 215 12.41 19.93 -10.11
N HIS A 216 11.50 19.06 -9.72
CA HIS A 216 11.81 17.67 -9.39
C HIS A 216 12.35 16.91 -10.61
N ALA A 217 11.69 17.05 -11.76
CA ALA A 217 12.14 16.45 -13.01
C ALA A 217 13.51 16.99 -13.44
N LYS A 218 13.75 18.30 -13.32
CA LYS A 218 15.06 18.91 -13.60
C LYS A 218 16.17 18.34 -12.70
N LYS A 219 15.90 18.22 -11.40
CA LYS A 219 16.84 17.61 -10.46
C LYS A 219 17.15 16.16 -10.82
N ALA A 220 16.14 15.39 -11.23
CA ALA A 220 16.33 14.02 -11.72
C ALA A 220 17.21 13.99 -12.98
N MET A 221 16.93 14.86 -13.96
CA MET A 221 17.74 14.99 -15.18
C MET A 221 19.20 15.33 -14.88
N THR A 222 19.46 16.26 -13.95
CA THR A 222 20.84 16.61 -13.55
C THR A 222 21.62 15.42 -12.99
N ILE A 223 20.98 14.56 -12.18
CA ILE A 223 21.63 13.34 -11.67
C ILE A 223 21.94 12.37 -12.83
N LEU A 224 20.98 12.19 -13.74
CA LEU A 224 21.11 11.27 -14.87
C LEU A 224 22.17 11.71 -15.88
N GLU A 225 22.20 12.98 -16.25
CA GLU A 225 23.21 13.54 -17.17
C GLU A 225 24.63 13.40 -16.64
N LYS A 226 24.80 13.49 -15.32
CA LYS A 226 26.09 13.41 -14.65
C LYS A 226 26.57 11.96 -14.48
N ASP A 227 25.68 11.08 -14.01
CA ASP A 227 26.07 9.74 -13.55
C ASP A 227 25.76 8.63 -14.57
N TYR A 228 24.80 8.84 -15.48
CA TYR A 228 24.38 7.86 -16.49
C TYR A 228 24.40 8.42 -17.93
N PRO A 229 25.48 9.09 -18.39
CA PRO A 229 25.51 9.78 -19.68
C PRO A 229 25.39 8.86 -20.91
N ASP A 230 25.66 7.57 -20.74
CA ASP A 230 25.68 6.57 -21.83
C ASP A 230 24.35 5.84 -22.01
N GLU A 231 23.32 6.22 -21.24
CA GLU A 231 21.99 5.60 -21.27
C GLU A 231 20.91 6.60 -21.72
N ASP A 232 19.85 6.08 -22.32
CA ASP A 232 18.65 6.86 -22.60
C ASP A 232 17.68 6.72 -21.44
N HIS A 233 16.99 7.80 -21.09
CA HIS A 233 16.12 7.83 -19.91
C HIS A 233 14.70 8.25 -20.28
N ILE A 234 13.72 7.48 -19.79
CA ILE A 234 12.29 7.78 -19.96
C ILE A 234 11.68 7.97 -18.58
N PHE A 235 11.04 9.11 -18.37
CA PHE A 235 10.24 9.37 -17.18
C PHE A 235 8.77 9.02 -17.42
N VAL A 236 8.19 8.23 -16.52
CA VAL A 236 6.78 7.84 -16.53
C VAL A 236 6.10 8.48 -15.34
N PHE A 237 5.11 9.33 -15.64
CA PHE A 237 4.24 9.99 -14.66
C PHE A 237 2.82 9.47 -14.79
N ASP A 238 2.02 9.64 -13.74
CA ASP A 238 0.58 9.47 -13.83
C ASP A 238 -0.07 10.67 -14.55
N ASN A 239 -1.40 10.61 -14.71
CA ASN A 239 -2.18 11.66 -15.36
C ASN A 239 -2.84 12.62 -14.35
N ALA A 240 -2.27 12.80 -13.15
CA ALA A 240 -2.80 13.77 -12.21
C ALA A 240 -2.82 15.18 -12.81
N THR A 241 -3.82 15.97 -12.42
CA THR A 241 -4.08 17.29 -13.02
C THR A 241 -2.91 18.25 -12.88
N THR A 242 -2.07 18.06 -11.85
CA THR A 242 -0.83 18.79 -11.60
C THR A 242 0.26 18.49 -12.64
N HIS A 243 0.34 17.27 -13.18
CA HIS A 243 1.26 16.94 -14.29
C HIS A 243 0.76 17.45 -15.63
N LEU A 244 -0.55 17.59 -15.80
CA LEU A 244 -1.20 18.04 -17.03
C LEU A 244 -1.41 19.56 -17.13
N LYS A 245 -0.81 20.35 -16.22
CA LYS A 245 -0.90 21.81 -16.25
C LYS A 245 -0.30 22.31 -17.57
N ARG A 246 -1.03 23.19 -18.26
CA ARG A 246 -0.50 23.93 -19.41
C ARG A 246 0.34 25.10 -18.89
N ALA A 247 1.21 25.63 -19.76
CA ALA A 247 1.93 26.86 -19.45
C ALA A 247 0.96 27.99 -19.09
N ASP A 248 1.41 28.93 -18.24
CA ASP A 248 0.54 30.00 -17.73
C ASP A 248 0.04 30.95 -18.83
N ASP A 249 0.76 31.01 -19.95
CA ASP A 249 0.43 31.75 -21.17
C ASP A 249 -0.33 30.93 -22.22
N ALA A 250 -0.65 29.66 -21.93
CA ALA A 250 -1.31 28.79 -22.89
C ALA A 250 -2.76 29.22 -23.15
N LEU A 251 -3.15 29.24 -24.44
CA LEU A 251 -4.51 29.56 -24.84
C LEU A 251 -5.51 28.59 -24.19
N SER A 252 -6.49 29.18 -23.49
CA SER A 252 -7.58 28.45 -22.85
C SER A 252 -8.89 28.81 -23.52
N ALA A 253 -9.52 27.83 -24.17
CA ALA A 253 -10.86 28.00 -24.75
C ALA A 253 -11.91 28.47 -23.72
N ARG A 254 -11.67 28.25 -22.41
CA ARG A 254 -12.52 28.77 -21.32
C ARG A 254 -12.37 30.27 -21.09
N GLN A 255 -11.19 30.83 -21.39
CA GLN A 255 -10.87 32.24 -21.21
C GLN A 255 -10.96 33.04 -22.52
N MET A 256 -11.22 32.36 -23.65
CA MET A 256 -11.47 33.04 -24.92
C MET A 256 -12.78 33.84 -24.86
N PRO A 257 -12.78 35.12 -25.28
CA PRO A 257 -14.00 35.91 -25.42
C PRO A 257 -14.97 35.20 -26.37
N LYS A 258 -16.24 35.07 -25.98
CA LYS A 258 -17.28 34.41 -26.81
C LYS A 258 -17.65 35.20 -28.06
N THR A 259 -17.21 36.46 -28.16
CA THR A 259 -17.56 37.38 -29.24
C THR A 259 -16.31 37.88 -29.94
N CYS A 260 -16.23 37.69 -31.25
CA CYS A 260 -15.25 38.39 -32.08
C CYS A 260 -15.70 39.85 -32.21
N LYS A 261 -14.89 40.80 -31.72
CA LYS A 261 -15.02 42.20 -32.12
C LYS A 261 -14.34 42.36 -33.47
N ASN A 262 -15.06 42.88 -34.46
CA ASN A 262 -14.44 43.33 -35.70
C ASN A 262 -13.53 44.52 -35.36
N TRP A 263 -12.23 44.34 -35.53
CA TRP A 263 -11.29 45.45 -35.54
C TRP A 263 -11.45 46.13 -36.90
N GLY A 264 -12.21 47.23 -36.90
CA GLY A 264 -12.31 48.16 -38.02
C GLY A 264 -11.21 49.19 -37.99
#